data_AF-A0A7K2XH08-F1
#
_entry.id   AF-A0A7K2XH08-F1
#
_cell.length_a   1.000
_cell.length_b   1.000
_cell.length_c   1.000
_cell.angle_alpha   90.00
_cell.angle_beta   90.00
_cell.angle_gamma   90.00
#
_symmetry.space_group_name_H-M   'P 1'
#
loop_
_entity.id
_entity.type
_entity.pdbx_description
1 polymer ?
#
loop_
_entity_poly.entity_id
_entity_poly.type
_entity_poly.pdbx_seq_one_letter_code
_entity_poly.pdbx_strand_id
1 'polypeptide(L)' 'TRFGWHAVEAAHRGDFGRMTALRGTNIEMVPLAEAVTQLKRVPADRMREAESVF' A
#
# COMPACT_ATOMS: atom_id res chain seq x y z
N THR A 1 6.81 14.52 -2.76
CA THR A 1 5.64 13.60 -2.74
C THR A 1 5.37 13.17 -1.30
N ARG A 2 4.10 13.01 -0.86
CA ARG A 2 3.78 12.81 0.58
C ARG A 2 4.31 11.49 1.16
N PHE A 3 4.28 10.39 0.42
CA PHE A 3 4.76 9.09 0.91
C PHE A 3 6.26 9.08 1.17
N GLY A 4 7.05 9.68 0.27
CA GLY A 4 8.50 9.77 0.44
C GLY A 4 8.90 10.51 1.73
N TRP A 5 8.17 11.58 2.07
CA TRP A 5 8.38 12.30 3.33
C TRP A 5 8.20 11.41 4.55
N HIS A 6 7.09 10.67 4.63
CA HIS A 6 6.83 9.74 5.74
C HIS A 6 7.86 8.60 5.82
N ALA A 7 8.36 8.11 4.68
CA ALA A 7 9.40 7.09 4.65
C ALA A 7 10.76 7.61 5.17
N VAL A 8 11.15 8.83 4.79
CA VAL A 8 12.38 9.48 5.29
C VAL A 8 12.29 9.72 6.80
N GLU A 9 11.16 10.25 7.26
CA GLU A 9 10.88 10.45 8.68
C GLU A 9 10.95 9.15 9.49
N ALA A 10 10.40 8.05 8.96
CA ALA A 10 10.48 6.74 9.59
C ALA A 10 11.93 6.22 9.68
N ALA A 11 12.70 6.36 8.60
CA ALA A 11 14.11 5.99 8.60
C ALA A 11 14.93 6.83 9.59
N HIS A 12 14.65 8.13 9.70
CA HIS A 12 15.30 9.03 10.66
C HIS A 12 15.03 8.62 12.12
N ARG A 13 13.82 8.13 12.43
CA ARG A 13 13.46 7.59 13.76
C ARG A 13 13.91 6.15 13.99
N GLY A 14 14.50 5.49 13.01
CA GLY A 14 14.91 4.09 13.10
C GLY A 14 13.78 3.06 12.97
N ASP A 15 12.60 3.46 12.46
CA ASP A 15 11.41 2.62 12.28
C ASP A 15 11.53 1.69 11.06
N PHE A 16 12.60 0.89 11.00
CA PHE A 16 12.83 -0.06 9.91
C PHE A 16 11.84 -1.24 9.94
N GLY A 17 11.70 -1.93 8.81
CA GLY A 17 10.74 -3.03 8.67
C GLY A 17 9.29 -2.57 8.53
N ARG A 18 9.06 -1.27 8.33
CA ARG A 18 7.74 -0.68 8.05
C ARG A 18 7.70 -0.07 6.65
N MET A 19 6.50 0.03 6.10
CA MET A 19 6.25 0.70 4.81
C MET A 19 5.15 1.75 4.94
N THR A 20 5.16 2.71 4.02
CA THR A 20 4.05 3.67 3.90
C THR A 20 2.85 3.01 3.24
N ALA A 21 1.68 3.20 3.82
CA ALA A 21 0.40 2.75 3.30
C ALA A 21 -0.60 3.92 3.24
N LEU A 22 -1.54 3.85 2.30
CA LEU A 22 -2.63 4.82 2.19
C LEU A 22 -3.93 4.15 2.60
N ARG A 23 -4.55 4.68 3.66
CA ARG A 23 -5.89 4.30 4.12
C ARG A 23 -6.82 5.47 3.84
N GLY A 24 -7.58 5.39 2.75
CA GLY A 24 -8.35 6.52 2.23
C GLY A 24 -7.44 7.67 1.82
N THR A 25 -7.39 8.72 2.62
CA THR A 25 -6.51 9.89 2.41
C THR A 25 -5.34 9.97 3.38
N ASN A 26 -5.27 9.07 4.36
CA ASN A 26 -4.29 9.08 5.43
C ASN A 26 -3.08 8.21 5.08
N ILE A 27 -1.88 8.74 5.36
CA ILE A 27 -0.63 7.99 5.20
C ILE A 27 -0.21 7.45 6.55
N GLU A 28 -0.02 6.14 6.61
CA GLU A 28 0.31 5.41 7.83
C GLU A 28 1.57 4.56 7.61
N MET A 29 2.28 4.27 8.70
CA MET A 29 3.39 3.32 8.70
C MET A 29 2.87 1.96 9.19
N VAL A 30 2.94 0.93 8.34
CA VAL A 30 2.49 -0.43 8.67
C VAL A 30 3.66 -1.42 8.64
N PRO A 31 3.63 -2.51 9.43
CA PRO A 31 4.64 -3.56 9.37
C PRO A 31 4.69 -4.19 7.98
N LEU A 32 5.88 -4.27 7.39
CA LEU A 32 6.07 -4.87 6.07
C LEU A 32 5.71 -6.36 6.08
N ALA A 33 6.02 -7.06 7.18
CA ALA A 33 5.73 -8.49 7.33
C ALA A 33 4.23 -8.79 7.28
N GLU A 34 3.38 -7.92 7.84
CA GLU A 34 1.92 -8.09 7.79
C GLU A 34 1.37 -7.79 6.40
N ALA A 35 1.93 -6.77 5.72
CA ALA A 35 1.47 -6.33 4.41
C ALA A 35 1.64 -7.38 3.30
N VAL A 36 2.59 -8.31 3.44
CA VAL A 36 2.90 -9.34 2.43
C VAL A 36 2.21 -10.68 2.67
N THR A 37 1.41 -10.81 3.74
CA THR A 37 0.77 -12.07 4.12
C THR A 37 -0.27 -12.58 3.12
N GLN A 38 -0.93 -11.67 2.40
CA GLN A 38 -1.99 -12.00 1.46
C GLN A 38 -1.79 -11.27 0.13
N LEU A 39 -1.86 -12.02 -0.98
CA LEU A 39 -1.86 -11.42 -2.31
C LEU A 39 -3.14 -10.61 -2.54
N LYS A 40 -2.96 -9.36 -2.97
CA LYS A 40 -4.03 -8.54 -3.53
C LYS A 40 -4.35 -9.01 -4.94
N ARG A 41 -5.47 -9.71 -5.11
CA ARG A 41 -5.98 -10.14 -6.42
C ARG A 41 -6.93 -9.10 -7.00
N VAL A 42 -7.02 -9.06 -8.33
CA VAL A 42 -8.06 -8.30 -9.01
C VAL A 42 -9.42 -8.99 -8.77
N PRO A 43 -10.45 -8.27 -8.31
CA PRO A 43 -11.79 -8.81 -8.16
C PRO A 43 -12.39 -9.28 -9.51
N ALA A 44 -13.18 -10.36 -9.50
CA ALA A 44 -13.71 -10.97 -10.72
C ALA A 44 -14.75 -10.09 -11.46
N ASP A 45 -15.47 -9.24 -10.75
CA ASP A 45 -16.34 -8.20 -11.32
C ASP A 45 -15.55 -7.16 -12.13
N ARG A 46 -14.39 -6.70 -11.63
CA ARG A 46 -13.50 -5.78 -12.35
C ARG A 46 -12.95 -6.39 -13.64
N MET A 47 -12.66 -7.69 -13.63
CA MET A 47 -12.24 -8.41 -14.85
C MET A 47 -13.37 -8.48 -15.88
N ARG A 48 -14.59 -8.82 -15.44
CA ARG A 48 -15.78 -8.85 -16.32
C ARG A 48 -16.13 -7.48 -16.91
N GLU A 49 -15.99 -6.41 -16.13
CA GLU A 49 -16.17 -5.04 -16.61
C GLU A 49 -15.17 -4.73 -17.74
N ALA A 50 -13.90 -5.10 -17.57
CA ALA A 50 -12.87 -4.87 -18.57
C ALA A 50 -13.14 -5.61 -19.90
N GLU A 51 -13.78 -6.77 -19.87
CA GLU A 51 -14.15 -7.52 -21.10
C GLU A 51 -15.24 -6.81 -21.92
N SER A 52 -16.04 -5.92 -21.32
CA SER A 52 -17.16 -5.24 -22.02
C SER A 52 -16.72 -4.14 -23.00
N VAL A 53 -15.45 -3.73 -22.97
CA VAL A 53 -14.88 -2.65 -23.80
C VAL A 53 -13.95 -3.16 -24.90
N PHE A 54 -13.83 -4.49 -25.09
CA PHE A 54 -13.08 -5.15 -26.17
C PHE A 54 -14.03 -5.85 -27.14
#